data_AF-A0A936ZMD4-F1
#
_entry.id   AF-A0A936ZMD4-F1
#
_cell.length_a   1.000
_cell.length_b   1.000
_cell.length_c   1.000
_cell.angle_alpha   90.00
_cell.angle_beta   90.00
_cell.angle_gamma   90.00
#
_symmetry.space_group_name_H-M   'P 1'
#
loop_
_entity.id
_entity.type
_entity.pdbx_description
1 polymer ?
#
loop_
_entity_poly.entity_id
_entity_poly.type
_entity_poly.pdbx_seq_one_letter_code
_entity_poly.pdbx_strand_id
1 'polypeptide(L)'
;MNHSPEQSLLGKPAPQVDRYDPSLLYPLPRATKRAELGLAEGRLPFFGADLWTAFELSWLTPRGKPQVALAHITIPCETPHIVESKSFKLYLNSFGHMAFASADEVRERIRADVSEAVWRGAPSSSSVGVRLLLPDSFEREQVRELEGVNLDRLDIECSHYTPAPELLTAAFDEQPVQEVLVSNLLKSNCLVTGQPDWGSVQIRYSGPQIDQGQLLRYLVSFRNHHEFHEQCVERIFMDIRTRCRPVKLSVYARYTRRGGLDINPFRTSHPGALPAHVRTARQ
;
A
#
# COMPACT_ATOMS: atom_id res chain seq x y z
N MET A 1 -14.19 20.66 -1.01
CA MET A 1 -13.60 20.67 -2.36
C MET A 1 -13.31 19.22 -2.73
N ASN A 2 -13.74 18.74 -3.89
CA ASN A 2 -13.45 17.36 -4.33
C ASN A 2 -11.99 17.30 -4.80
N HIS A 3 -11.10 16.70 -4.00
CA HIS A 3 -9.72 16.41 -4.40
C HIS A 3 -9.71 15.36 -5.52
N SER A 4 -9.02 15.64 -6.62
CA SER A 4 -8.88 14.72 -7.75
C SER A 4 -7.40 14.42 -8.07
N PRO A 5 -7.05 13.25 -8.63
CA PRO A 5 -5.67 12.92 -8.95
C PRO A 5 -4.98 13.94 -9.87
N GLU A 6 -5.72 14.54 -10.82
CA GLU A 6 -5.18 15.51 -11.79
C GLU A 6 -4.77 16.84 -11.14
N GLN A 7 -5.38 17.17 -9.99
CA GLN A 7 -5.09 18.37 -9.22
C GLN A 7 -3.85 18.20 -8.30
N SER A 8 -3.37 16.98 -8.09
CA SER A 8 -2.14 16.73 -7.33
C SER A 8 -0.88 17.26 -8.02
N LEU A 9 0.24 17.32 -7.29
CA LEU A 9 1.55 17.63 -7.86
C LEU A 9 2.20 16.43 -8.58
N LEU A 10 1.57 15.25 -8.58
CA LEU A 10 2.09 14.05 -9.23
C LEU A 10 2.32 14.29 -10.72
N GLY A 11 3.50 13.92 -11.23
CA GLY A 11 3.92 14.21 -12.60
C GLY A 11 4.35 15.66 -12.91
N LYS A 12 4.19 16.63 -12.00
CA LYS A 12 4.53 18.06 -12.24
C LYS A 12 5.86 18.51 -11.59
N PRO A 13 6.57 19.54 -12.05
CA PRO A 13 7.66 20.14 -11.26
C PRO A 13 7.12 20.62 -9.91
N ALA A 14 7.83 20.34 -8.82
CA ALA A 14 7.48 20.84 -7.49
C ALA A 14 8.58 21.83 -7.05
N PRO A 15 8.22 22.98 -6.46
CA PRO A 15 9.20 23.90 -5.91
C PRO A 15 9.96 23.25 -4.75
N GLN A 16 11.21 23.68 -4.55
CA GLN A 16 11.97 23.30 -3.36
C GLN A 16 11.31 23.93 -2.14
N VAL A 17 11.04 23.10 -1.13
CA VAL A 17 10.37 23.52 0.10
C VAL A 17 11.44 23.69 1.18
N ASP A 18 11.72 24.94 1.54
CA ASP A 18 12.77 25.27 2.53
C ASP A 18 12.23 25.36 3.98
N ARG A 19 10.93 25.13 4.18
CA ARG A 19 10.25 25.21 5.47
C ARG A 19 9.25 24.09 5.62
N TYR A 20 9.07 23.61 6.84
CA TYR A 20 8.03 22.66 7.17
C TYR A 20 6.64 23.13 6.72
N ASP A 21 5.91 22.27 6.01
CA ASP A 21 4.60 22.60 5.43
C ASP A 21 3.65 21.37 5.38
N PRO A 22 2.68 21.26 6.31
CA PRO A 22 1.70 20.18 6.30
C PRO A 22 0.66 20.32 5.19
N SER A 23 0.49 21.51 4.61
CA SER A 23 -0.49 21.75 3.54
C SER A 23 -0.13 21.03 2.23
N LEU A 24 1.12 20.56 2.13
CA LEU A 24 1.60 19.73 1.03
C LEU A 24 0.91 18.36 0.97
N LEU A 25 0.39 17.84 2.09
CA LEU A 25 -0.32 16.56 2.10
C LEU A 25 -1.58 16.66 1.24
N TYR A 26 -1.66 15.81 0.22
CA TYR A 26 -2.79 15.77 -0.71
C TYR A 26 -3.60 14.48 -0.51
N PRO A 27 -4.70 14.53 0.27
CA PRO A 27 -5.56 13.38 0.46
C PRO A 27 -6.39 13.09 -0.79
N LEU A 28 -6.50 11.82 -1.17
CA LEU A 28 -7.34 11.35 -2.27
C LEU A 28 -8.45 10.44 -1.73
N PRO A 29 -9.73 10.67 -2.08
CA PRO A 29 -10.83 9.89 -1.55
C PRO A 29 -10.78 8.45 -2.03
N ARG A 30 -10.93 7.48 -1.11
CA ARG A 30 -11.07 6.06 -1.45
C ARG A 30 -12.39 5.77 -2.15
N ALA A 31 -13.43 6.54 -1.82
CA ALA A 31 -14.81 6.31 -2.24
C ALA A 31 -14.97 6.17 -3.76
N THR A 32 -14.34 7.05 -4.54
CA THR A 32 -14.45 7.03 -6.01
C THR A 32 -14.05 5.70 -6.61
N LYS A 33 -12.90 5.16 -6.17
CA LYS A 33 -12.35 3.91 -6.72
C LYS A 33 -12.96 2.66 -6.07
N ARG A 34 -13.40 2.77 -4.82
CA ARG A 34 -14.23 1.77 -4.16
C ARG A 34 -15.59 1.60 -4.82
N ALA A 35 -16.20 2.68 -5.34
CA ALA A 35 -17.46 2.58 -6.06
C ALA A 35 -17.33 1.71 -7.32
N GLU A 36 -16.20 1.78 -8.04
CA GLU A 36 -15.90 0.90 -9.19
C GLU A 36 -15.83 -0.60 -8.81
N LEU A 37 -15.58 -0.91 -7.53
CA LEU A 37 -15.55 -2.27 -6.98
C LEU A 37 -16.86 -2.68 -6.29
N GLY A 38 -17.92 -1.86 -6.40
CA GLY A 38 -19.20 -2.09 -5.72
C GLY A 38 -19.15 -1.85 -4.21
N LEU A 39 -18.21 -1.03 -3.73
CA LEU A 39 -18.00 -0.71 -2.31
C LEU A 39 -18.46 0.72 -1.95
N ALA A 40 -19.38 1.30 -2.72
CA ALA A 40 -19.77 2.71 -2.61
C ALA A 40 -20.42 3.07 -1.26
N GLU A 41 -21.23 2.18 -0.69
CA GLU A 41 -21.95 2.43 0.56
C GLU A 41 -22.09 1.13 1.36
N GLY A 42 -21.51 1.08 2.56
CA GLY A 42 -21.65 -0.06 3.48
C GLY A 42 -20.38 -0.40 4.25
N ARG A 43 -20.47 -1.44 5.09
CA ARG A 43 -19.33 -1.97 5.82
C ARG A 43 -18.36 -2.62 4.83
N LEU A 44 -17.08 -2.25 4.89
CA LEU A 44 -16.04 -2.86 4.06
C LEU A 44 -16.02 -4.39 4.28
N PRO A 45 -15.87 -5.20 3.22
CA PRO A 45 -15.78 -6.66 3.33
C PRO A 45 -14.41 -7.14 3.81
N PHE A 46 -13.53 -6.19 4.17
CA PHE A 46 -12.17 -6.42 4.64
C PHE A 46 -11.82 -5.45 5.77
N PHE A 47 -10.87 -5.87 6.58
CA PHE A 47 -10.05 -5.07 7.47
C PHE A 47 -8.66 -4.91 6.84
N GLY A 48 -7.83 -4.04 7.40
CA GLY A 48 -6.43 -3.96 7.01
C GLY A 48 -5.88 -2.54 7.08
N ALA A 49 -4.76 -2.33 6.40
CA ALA A 49 -4.06 -1.06 6.39
C ALA A 49 -3.18 -0.93 5.14
N ASP A 50 -2.84 0.30 4.80
CA ASP A 50 -1.75 0.63 3.90
C ASP A 50 -0.51 0.89 4.75
N LEU A 51 0.49 0.02 4.61
CA LEU A 51 1.73 0.09 5.36
C LEU A 51 2.79 0.79 4.51
N TRP A 52 3.26 1.95 4.94
CA TRP A 52 4.25 2.73 4.22
C TRP A 52 5.62 2.64 4.88
N THR A 53 6.67 2.69 4.05
CA THR A 53 8.05 2.89 4.49
C THR A 53 8.58 4.15 3.83
N ALA A 54 8.96 5.15 4.62
CA ALA A 54 9.71 6.31 4.15
C ALA A 54 11.18 6.12 4.50
N PHE A 55 12.03 6.05 3.48
CA PHE A 55 13.45 5.74 3.61
C PHE A 55 14.34 6.97 3.74
N GLU A 56 13.80 8.15 3.47
CA GLU A 56 14.55 9.40 3.28
C GLU A 56 14.15 10.48 4.32
N LEU A 57 13.62 10.09 5.49
CA LEU A 57 13.24 11.04 6.53
C LEU A 57 14.50 11.65 7.17
N SER A 58 14.57 12.98 7.15
CA SER A 58 15.66 13.76 7.75
C SER A 58 15.13 15.06 8.35
N TRP A 59 15.77 15.54 9.43
CA TRP A 59 15.48 16.81 10.10
C TRP A 59 16.71 17.36 10.82
N LEU A 60 16.61 18.52 11.48
CA LEU A 60 17.70 19.11 12.28
C LEU A 60 17.43 18.98 13.78
N THR A 61 18.49 18.81 14.58
CA THR A 61 18.42 19.06 16.03
C THR A 61 18.35 20.56 16.32
N PRO A 62 18.07 21.01 17.57
CA PRO A 62 18.06 22.43 17.92
C PRO A 62 19.41 23.13 17.72
N ARG A 63 20.50 22.37 17.59
CA ARG A 63 21.85 22.87 17.29
C ARG A 63 22.21 22.80 15.80
N GLY A 64 21.24 22.51 14.93
CA GLY A 64 21.44 22.46 13.48
C GLY A 64 22.13 21.19 12.96
N LYS A 65 22.45 20.21 13.83
CA LYS A 65 22.97 18.90 13.38
C LYS A 65 21.87 18.10 12.67
N PRO A 66 22.08 17.60 11.44
CA PRO A 66 21.12 16.71 10.78
C PRO A 66 20.92 15.38 11.53
N GLN A 67 19.71 14.84 11.42
CA GLN A 67 19.30 13.52 11.89
C GLN A 67 18.57 12.81 10.76
N VAL A 68 18.70 11.48 10.72
CA VAL A 68 18.05 10.63 9.71
C VAL A 68 17.31 9.49 10.40
N ALA A 69 16.22 9.02 9.79
CA ALA A 69 15.46 7.88 10.26
C ALA A 69 14.76 7.17 9.09
N LEU A 70 14.37 5.91 9.31
CA LEU A 70 13.27 5.31 8.55
C LEU A 70 11.96 5.60 9.28
N ALA A 71 10.88 5.86 8.55
CA ALA A 71 9.55 5.96 9.13
C ALA A 71 8.65 4.85 8.61
N HIS A 72 8.04 4.10 9.53
CA HIS A 72 6.96 3.16 9.24
C HIS A 72 5.63 3.84 9.58
N ILE A 73 4.75 3.96 8.59
CA ILE A 73 3.43 4.57 8.75
C ILE A 73 2.36 3.52 8.45
N THR A 74 1.37 3.41 9.32
CA THR A 74 0.23 2.49 9.19
C THR A 74 -1.04 3.32 9.03
N ILE A 75 -1.61 3.33 7.83
CA ILE A 75 -2.86 4.02 7.51
C ILE A 75 -3.99 2.97 7.47
N PRO A 76 -4.95 2.97 8.41
CA PRO A 76 -6.06 2.01 8.39
C PRO A 76 -6.84 2.06 7.06
N CYS A 77 -7.31 0.92 6.55
CA CYS A 77 -8.05 0.89 5.29
C CYS A 77 -9.44 1.54 5.40
N GLU A 78 -9.91 1.79 6.61
CA GLU A 78 -11.16 2.45 6.95
C GLU A 78 -11.09 3.98 6.77
N THR A 79 -9.89 4.55 6.61
CA THR A 79 -9.74 5.99 6.39
C THR A 79 -10.50 6.40 5.11
N PRO A 80 -11.20 7.55 5.09
CA PRO A 80 -11.90 7.99 3.88
C PRO A 80 -10.95 8.37 2.75
N HIS A 81 -9.69 8.71 3.07
CA HIS A 81 -8.68 9.10 2.08
C HIS A 81 -7.41 8.24 2.20
N ILE A 82 -6.75 8.04 1.06
CA ILE A 82 -5.31 7.73 0.97
C ILE A 82 -4.51 9.03 0.90
N VAL A 83 -3.19 8.97 1.08
CA VAL A 83 -2.29 10.09 0.81
C VAL A 83 -1.61 9.88 -0.54
N GLU A 84 -1.61 10.88 -1.41
CA GLU A 84 -0.89 10.81 -2.68
C GLU A 84 0.64 10.78 -2.44
N SER A 85 1.32 9.76 -2.97
CA SER A 85 2.73 9.44 -2.67
C SER A 85 3.72 10.60 -2.85
N LYS A 86 3.59 11.40 -3.91
CA LYS A 86 4.48 12.54 -4.16
C LYS A 86 4.20 13.68 -3.20
N SER A 87 2.94 13.97 -2.91
CA SER A 87 2.54 14.92 -1.87
C SER A 87 3.14 14.53 -0.52
N PHE A 88 3.13 13.22 -0.20
CA PHE A 88 3.71 12.70 1.03
C PHE A 88 5.22 12.87 1.06
N LYS A 89 5.91 12.59 -0.06
CA LYS A 89 7.35 12.87 -0.20
C LYS A 89 7.69 14.33 0.06
N LEU A 90 6.96 15.25 -0.58
CA LEU A 90 7.21 16.68 -0.42
C LEU A 90 6.98 17.14 1.03
N TYR A 91 5.93 16.63 1.67
CA TYR A 91 5.68 16.83 3.09
C TYR A 91 6.85 16.35 3.95
N LEU A 92 7.35 15.11 3.77
CA LEU A 92 8.47 14.59 4.56
C LEU A 92 9.77 15.36 4.28
N ASN A 93 10.02 15.77 3.04
CA ASN A 93 11.18 16.59 2.69
C ASN A 93 11.15 17.97 3.38
N SER A 94 9.96 18.51 3.67
CA SER A 94 9.82 19.79 4.36
C SER A 94 10.40 19.79 5.79
N PHE A 95 10.63 18.61 6.38
CA PHE A 95 11.29 18.47 7.68
C PHE A 95 12.81 18.72 7.60
N GLY A 96 13.43 18.61 6.42
CA GLY A 96 14.89 18.59 6.26
C GLY A 96 15.63 19.82 6.78
N HIS A 97 14.94 20.96 6.85
CA HIS A 97 15.49 22.23 7.36
C HIS A 97 14.87 22.67 8.70
N MET A 98 13.95 21.89 9.26
CA MET A 98 13.29 22.22 10.53
C MET A 98 14.02 21.57 11.70
N ALA A 99 14.21 22.38 12.76
CA ALA A 99 14.77 21.91 14.01
C ALA A 99 13.68 21.31 14.92
N PHE A 100 13.91 20.11 15.43
CA PHE A 100 13.05 19.44 16.41
C PHE A 100 13.87 19.04 17.64
N ALA A 101 13.25 19.07 18.82
CA ALA A 101 13.92 18.74 20.07
C ALA A 101 14.22 17.23 20.19
N SER A 102 13.40 16.38 19.58
CA SER A 102 13.56 14.92 19.62
C SER A 102 12.95 14.20 18.42
N ALA A 103 13.30 12.93 18.24
CA ALA A 103 12.65 12.06 17.27
C ALA A 103 11.16 11.82 17.59
N ASP A 104 10.78 11.84 18.87
CA ASP A 104 9.38 11.71 19.28
C ASP A 104 8.53 12.89 18.83
N GLU A 105 9.08 14.10 18.85
CA GLU A 105 8.38 15.29 18.33
C GLU A 105 8.11 15.16 16.83
N VAL A 106 9.10 14.68 16.05
CA VAL A 106 8.95 14.38 14.62
C VAL A 106 7.89 13.30 14.40
N ARG A 107 7.95 12.21 15.18
CA ARG A 107 6.99 11.10 15.11
C ARG A 107 5.56 11.57 15.37
N GLU A 108 5.35 12.36 16.41
CA GLU A 108 4.05 12.91 16.78
C GLU A 108 3.53 13.93 15.76
N ARG A 109 4.43 14.74 15.19
CA ARG A 109 4.07 15.67 14.11
C ARG A 109 3.54 14.92 12.89
N ILE A 110 4.31 13.94 12.39
CA ILE A 110 3.89 13.08 11.27
C ILE A 110 2.56 12.39 11.57
N ARG A 111 2.40 11.86 12.80
CA ARG A 111 1.16 11.21 13.21
C ARG A 111 -0.03 12.18 13.15
N ALA A 112 0.13 13.39 13.67
CA ALA A 112 -0.94 14.38 13.71
C ALA A 112 -1.35 14.83 12.31
N ASP A 113 -0.40 15.24 11.47
CA ASP A 113 -0.71 15.82 10.16
C ASP A 113 -1.25 14.77 9.18
N VAL A 114 -0.66 13.57 9.17
CA VAL A 114 -1.15 12.48 8.32
C VAL A 114 -2.53 12.01 8.79
N SER A 115 -2.78 11.96 10.11
CA SER A 115 -4.12 11.63 10.63
C SER A 115 -5.16 12.66 10.21
N GLU A 116 -4.84 13.95 10.29
CA GLU A 116 -5.73 15.01 9.80
C GLU A 116 -6.04 14.83 8.31
N ALA A 117 -5.00 14.65 7.49
CA ALA A 117 -5.17 14.51 6.04
C ALA A 117 -6.06 13.31 5.66
N VAL A 118 -5.82 12.14 6.25
CA VAL A 118 -6.56 10.92 5.86
C VAL A 118 -7.98 10.86 6.42
N TRP A 119 -8.26 11.54 7.54
CA TRP A 119 -9.58 11.60 8.18
C TRP A 119 -10.35 12.88 7.89
N ARG A 120 -9.80 13.80 7.08
CA ARG A 120 -10.44 15.08 6.76
C ARG A 120 -11.88 14.87 6.28
N GLY A 121 -12.84 15.53 6.93
CA GLY A 121 -14.27 15.45 6.58
C GLY A 121 -14.98 14.16 7.01
N ALA A 122 -14.32 13.26 7.77
CA ALA A 122 -14.95 12.08 8.32
C ALA A 122 -15.86 12.41 9.53
N PRO A 123 -16.97 11.67 9.76
CA PRO A 123 -17.82 11.85 10.94
C PRO A 123 -17.13 11.39 12.24
N SER A 124 -16.17 10.47 12.14
CA SER A 124 -15.29 10.05 13.22
C SER A 124 -13.86 9.97 12.71
N SER A 125 -12.90 10.26 13.59
CA SER A 125 -11.47 10.18 13.26
C SER A 125 -10.76 9.25 14.24
N SER A 126 -9.64 8.70 13.77
CA SER A 126 -8.70 7.92 14.58
C SER A 126 -7.29 8.37 14.21
N SER A 127 -6.27 7.79 14.84
CA SER A 127 -4.88 8.09 14.49
C SER A 127 -4.28 7.05 13.56
N VAL A 128 -3.42 7.50 12.65
CA VAL A 128 -2.48 6.59 11.98
C VAL A 128 -1.41 6.09 12.95
N GLY A 129 -0.81 4.94 12.65
CA GLY A 129 0.39 4.47 13.36
C GLY A 129 1.63 5.11 12.76
N VAL A 130 2.57 5.58 13.60
CA VAL A 130 3.89 6.07 13.16
C VAL A 130 4.96 5.52 14.08
N ARG A 131 5.97 4.87 13.49
CA ARG A 131 7.17 4.41 14.18
C ARG A 131 8.40 4.91 13.45
N LEU A 132 9.35 5.48 14.18
CA LEU A 132 10.65 5.85 13.64
C LEU A 132 11.70 4.80 14.03
N LEU A 133 12.53 4.42 13.07
CA LEU A 133 13.74 3.64 13.30
C LEU A 133 14.92 4.59 13.14
N LEU A 134 15.70 4.73 14.21
CA LEU A 134 16.90 5.56 14.26
C LEU A 134 18.14 4.76 13.82
N PRO A 135 19.27 5.41 13.50
CA PRO A 135 20.46 4.74 12.96
C PRO A 135 20.94 3.54 13.78
N ASP A 136 20.86 3.59 15.11
CA ASP A 136 21.27 2.51 16.01
C ASP A 136 20.43 1.22 15.84
N SER A 137 19.30 1.29 15.13
CA SER A 137 18.44 0.14 14.80
C SER A 137 18.61 -0.34 13.36
N PHE A 138 19.34 0.37 12.50
CA PHE A 138 19.43 0.05 11.06
C PHE A 138 20.06 -1.32 10.81
N GLU A 139 21.06 -1.72 11.59
CA GLU A 139 21.71 -3.03 11.46
C GLU A 139 20.77 -4.21 11.75
N ARG A 140 19.64 -3.96 12.42
CA ARG A 140 18.63 -4.98 12.71
C ARG A 140 17.64 -5.18 11.56
N GLU A 141 17.64 -4.29 10.57
CA GLU A 141 16.76 -4.40 9.43
C GLU A 141 17.17 -5.56 8.53
N GLN A 142 16.18 -6.35 8.11
CA GLN A 142 16.42 -7.55 7.33
C GLN A 142 15.70 -7.46 5.98
N VAL A 143 16.27 -8.13 4.99
CA VAL A 143 15.60 -8.43 3.73
C VAL A 143 15.03 -9.84 3.84
N ARG A 144 13.71 -9.96 3.72
CA ARG A 144 13.03 -11.26 3.69
C ARG A 144 11.94 -11.26 2.62
N GLU A 145 11.85 -12.36 1.88
CA GLU A 145 10.80 -12.56 0.89
C GLU A 145 9.48 -12.97 1.54
N LEU A 146 8.38 -12.80 0.80
CA LEU A 146 7.06 -13.25 1.23
C LEU A 146 7.02 -14.78 1.32
N GLU A 147 6.53 -15.31 2.44
CA GLU A 147 6.39 -16.75 2.66
C GLU A 147 5.20 -17.32 1.88
N GLY A 148 5.34 -18.52 1.33
CA GLY A 148 4.28 -19.24 0.63
C GLY A 148 4.79 -20.04 -0.57
N VAL A 149 3.89 -20.73 -1.25
CA VAL A 149 4.19 -21.43 -2.49
C VAL A 149 4.30 -20.40 -3.62
N ASN A 150 5.48 -20.31 -4.24
CA ASN A 150 5.71 -19.34 -5.31
C ASN A 150 5.04 -19.80 -6.61
N LEU A 151 4.05 -19.03 -7.08
CA LEU A 151 3.32 -19.28 -8.31
C LEU A 151 4.21 -19.14 -9.56
N ASP A 152 5.24 -18.30 -9.51
CA ASP A 152 6.13 -17.98 -10.64
C ASP A 152 6.95 -19.19 -11.11
N ARG A 153 6.92 -20.31 -10.38
CA ARG A 153 7.49 -21.61 -10.81
C ARG A 153 6.73 -22.25 -11.98
N LEU A 154 5.49 -21.81 -12.22
CA LEU A 154 4.62 -22.38 -13.23
C LEU A 154 5.04 -21.88 -14.61
N ASP A 155 5.32 -22.81 -15.53
CA ASP A 155 5.55 -22.51 -16.94
C ASP A 155 4.19 -22.43 -17.65
N ILE A 156 3.70 -21.21 -17.88
CA ILE A 156 2.38 -20.96 -18.43
C ILE A 156 2.40 -19.84 -19.48
N GLU A 157 1.56 -20.00 -20.51
CA GLU A 157 1.30 -18.93 -21.46
C GLU A 157 0.41 -17.83 -20.87
N CYS A 158 0.82 -16.57 -21.05
CA CYS A 158 0.06 -15.38 -20.68
C CYS A 158 -0.21 -14.52 -21.93
N SER A 159 -1.48 -14.33 -22.26
CA SER A 159 -1.92 -13.57 -23.45
C SER A 159 -2.78 -12.35 -23.13
N HIS A 160 -3.20 -12.18 -21.87
CA HIS A 160 -4.07 -11.10 -21.41
C HIS A 160 -3.30 -10.18 -20.44
N TYR A 161 -3.33 -8.88 -20.70
CA TYR A 161 -2.55 -7.86 -19.96
C TYR A 161 -3.39 -6.69 -19.45
N THR A 162 -4.70 -6.91 -19.34
CA THR A 162 -5.68 -6.07 -18.62
C THR A 162 -6.46 -6.96 -17.64
N PRO A 163 -6.86 -6.45 -16.45
CA PRO A 163 -7.45 -7.28 -15.39
C PRO A 163 -8.61 -8.14 -15.90
N ALA A 164 -8.47 -9.46 -15.75
CA ALA A 164 -9.39 -10.46 -16.29
C ALA A 164 -9.90 -11.37 -15.15
N PRO A 165 -10.85 -10.90 -14.30
CA PRO A 165 -11.32 -11.65 -13.14
C PRO A 165 -11.98 -12.98 -13.49
N GLU A 166 -12.45 -13.17 -14.73
CA GLU A 166 -12.97 -14.43 -15.27
C GLU A 166 -11.97 -15.56 -15.37
N LEU A 167 -10.66 -15.25 -15.30
CA LEU A 167 -9.65 -16.29 -15.18
C LEU A 167 -9.74 -17.03 -13.84
N LEU A 168 -10.16 -16.35 -12.77
CA LEU A 168 -10.19 -16.92 -11.42
C LEU A 168 -11.25 -18.03 -11.31
N THR A 169 -10.78 -19.25 -11.06
CA THR A 169 -11.60 -20.44 -10.82
C THR A 169 -11.17 -21.13 -9.54
N ALA A 170 -12.08 -21.92 -8.95
CA ALA A 170 -11.79 -22.72 -7.77
C ALA A 170 -12.59 -24.03 -7.78
N ALA A 171 -12.06 -25.07 -7.16
CA ALA A 171 -12.69 -26.39 -7.06
C ALA A 171 -13.78 -26.39 -5.96
N PHE A 172 -15.03 -26.14 -6.35
CA PHE A 172 -16.16 -26.02 -5.42
C PHE A 172 -16.70 -27.35 -4.89
N ASP A 173 -16.44 -28.44 -5.60
CA ASP A 173 -16.92 -29.78 -5.27
C ASP A 173 -15.87 -30.62 -4.52
N GLU A 174 -14.75 -30.01 -4.15
CA GLU A 174 -13.63 -30.63 -3.43
C GLU A 174 -13.55 -30.16 -1.96
N GLN A 175 -12.75 -30.86 -1.16
CA GLN A 175 -12.52 -30.48 0.22
C GLN A 175 -11.78 -29.13 0.31
N PRO A 176 -12.18 -28.22 1.23
CA PRO A 176 -11.49 -26.95 1.41
C PRO A 176 -10.03 -27.11 1.78
N VAL A 177 -9.19 -26.22 1.26
CA VAL A 177 -7.76 -26.14 1.56
C VAL A 177 -7.43 -24.93 2.42
N GLN A 178 -6.20 -24.89 2.91
CA GLN A 178 -5.57 -23.68 3.45
C GLN A 178 -4.22 -23.51 2.76
N GLU A 179 -4.09 -22.45 1.96
CA GLU A 179 -2.88 -22.19 1.19
C GLU A 179 -2.36 -20.76 1.43
N VAL A 180 -1.06 -20.61 1.24
CA VAL A 180 -0.38 -19.32 1.13
C VAL A 180 0.36 -19.33 -0.19
N LEU A 181 -0.05 -18.47 -1.12
CA LEU A 181 0.49 -18.37 -2.47
C LEU A 181 1.21 -17.02 -2.59
N VAL A 182 2.34 -16.98 -3.30
CA VAL A 182 3.09 -15.74 -3.55
C VAL A 182 3.45 -15.61 -5.02
N SER A 183 3.55 -14.36 -5.50
CA SER A 183 4.10 -14.04 -6.81
C SER A 183 4.90 -12.75 -6.74
N ASN A 184 6.04 -12.71 -7.44
CA ASN A 184 6.87 -11.52 -7.62
C ASN A 184 6.59 -10.79 -8.95
N LEU A 185 5.60 -11.25 -9.72
CA LEU A 185 5.31 -10.76 -11.06
C LEU A 185 4.20 -9.70 -11.10
N LEU A 186 3.69 -9.26 -9.95
CA LEU A 186 2.70 -8.19 -9.91
C LEU A 186 3.32 -6.90 -10.45
N LYS A 187 2.72 -6.40 -11.52
CA LYS A 187 3.10 -5.15 -12.17
C LYS A 187 1.84 -4.43 -12.60
N SER A 188 1.75 -3.13 -12.34
CA SER A 188 0.71 -2.23 -12.84
C SER A 188 1.36 -0.94 -13.38
N ASN A 189 0.55 0.05 -13.72
CA ASN A 189 1.00 1.40 -14.06
C ASN A 189 0.37 2.41 -13.11
N CYS A 190 1.13 3.43 -12.75
CA CYS A 190 0.64 4.51 -11.92
C CYS A 190 -0.43 5.30 -12.68
N LEU A 191 -1.60 5.47 -12.07
CA LEU A 191 -2.77 6.10 -12.69
C LEU A 191 -2.49 7.51 -13.27
N VAL A 192 -1.59 8.28 -12.64
CA VAL A 192 -1.33 9.67 -13.05
C VAL A 192 -0.13 9.81 -13.98
N THR A 193 0.92 9.00 -13.79
CA THR A 193 2.18 9.15 -14.53
C THR A 193 2.38 8.13 -15.66
N GLY A 194 1.60 7.05 -15.67
CA GLY A 194 1.79 5.91 -16.58
C GLY A 194 3.07 5.10 -16.32
N GLN A 195 3.91 5.49 -15.36
CA GLN A 195 5.14 4.76 -15.04
C GLN A 195 4.84 3.38 -14.43
N PRO A 196 5.72 2.38 -14.61
CA PRO A 196 5.51 1.02 -14.13
C PRO A 196 5.64 0.88 -12.61
N ASP A 197 4.65 0.26 -11.97
CA ASP A 197 4.66 -0.10 -10.56
C ASP A 197 5.02 -1.58 -10.43
N TRP A 198 6.01 -1.90 -9.61
CA TRP A 198 6.48 -3.27 -9.40
C TRP A 198 6.15 -3.71 -7.98
N GLY A 199 5.67 -4.93 -7.83
CA GLY A 199 5.38 -5.48 -6.52
C GLY A 199 5.46 -7.00 -6.44
N SER A 200 5.44 -7.47 -5.21
CA SER A 200 5.20 -8.87 -4.87
C SER A 200 3.88 -8.95 -4.12
N VAL A 201 3.14 -10.05 -4.28
CA VAL A 201 1.85 -10.26 -3.63
C VAL A 201 1.81 -11.62 -2.93
N GLN A 202 1.26 -11.66 -1.71
CA GLN A 202 0.92 -12.85 -0.95
C GLN A 202 -0.60 -12.95 -0.85
N ILE A 203 -1.14 -14.12 -1.18
CA ILE A 203 -2.55 -14.47 -1.04
C ILE A 203 -2.64 -15.64 -0.07
N ARG A 204 -3.20 -15.39 1.11
CA ARG A 204 -3.47 -16.41 2.13
C ARG A 204 -4.96 -16.65 2.17
N TYR A 205 -5.39 -17.89 2.00
CA TYR A 205 -6.82 -18.18 2.01
C TYR A 205 -7.15 -19.55 2.61
N SER A 206 -8.40 -19.70 3.02
CA SER A 206 -9.01 -21.00 3.31
C SER A 206 -10.37 -21.08 2.64
N GLY A 207 -10.63 -22.18 1.93
CA GLY A 207 -11.83 -22.36 1.12
C GLY A 207 -11.60 -23.31 -0.06
N PRO A 208 -12.47 -23.26 -1.10
CA PRO A 208 -12.29 -24.00 -2.35
C PRO A 208 -10.89 -23.75 -2.94
N GLN A 209 -10.19 -24.80 -3.36
CA GLN A 209 -8.83 -24.65 -3.90
C GLN A 209 -8.85 -23.81 -5.18
N ILE A 210 -8.08 -22.72 -5.18
CA ILE A 210 -7.94 -21.82 -6.33
C ILE A 210 -6.99 -22.45 -7.34
N ASP A 211 -7.36 -22.43 -8.62
CA ASP A 211 -6.46 -22.85 -9.69
C ASP A 211 -5.24 -21.92 -9.75
N GLN A 212 -4.07 -22.47 -9.44
CA GLN A 212 -2.83 -21.69 -9.30
C GLN A 212 -2.35 -21.10 -10.62
N GLY A 213 -2.52 -21.81 -11.74
CA GLY A 213 -2.12 -21.32 -13.06
C GLY A 213 -3.01 -20.17 -13.51
N GLN A 214 -4.32 -20.30 -13.32
CA GLN A 214 -5.29 -19.26 -13.59
C GLN A 214 -5.11 -18.03 -12.69
N LEU A 215 -4.80 -18.23 -11.41
CA LEU A 215 -4.46 -17.15 -10.50
C LEU A 215 -3.21 -16.40 -10.96
N LEU A 216 -2.17 -17.10 -11.41
CA LEU A 216 -0.98 -16.44 -11.95
C LEU A 216 -1.30 -15.62 -13.21
N ARG A 217 -2.10 -16.16 -14.14
CA ARG A 217 -2.55 -15.39 -15.32
C ARG A 217 -3.34 -14.15 -14.92
N TYR A 218 -4.23 -14.26 -13.94
CA TYR A 218 -4.97 -13.12 -13.39
C TYR A 218 -4.01 -12.05 -12.83
N LEU A 219 -3.04 -12.43 -12.00
CA LEU A 219 -2.06 -11.48 -11.46
C LEU A 219 -1.22 -10.81 -12.56
N VAL A 220 -0.79 -11.57 -13.57
CA VAL A 220 -0.06 -11.04 -14.74
C VAL A 220 -0.94 -10.10 -15.58
N SER A 221 -2.26 -10.29 -15.58
CA SER A 221 -3.17 -9.43 -16.34
C SER A 221 -3.23 -7.98 -15.85
N PHE A 222 -2.69 -7.66 -14.66
CA PHE A 222 -2.53 -6.28 -14.21
C PHE A 222 -1.45 -5.49 -14.97
N ARG A 223 -0.63 -6.15 -15.82
CA ARG A 223 0.59 -5.59 -16.39
C ARG A 223 0.41 -4.22 -17.06
N ASN A 224 -0.68 -3.99 -17.79
CA ASN A 224 -0.96 -2.70 -18.43
C ASN A 224 -2.09 -1.91 -17.76
N HIS A 225 -2.52 -2.34 -16.58
CA HIS A 225 -3.59 -1.68 -15.83
C HIS A 225 -3.10 -0.41 -15.13
N HIS A 226 -3.94 0.63 -15.11
CA HIS A 226 -3.66 1.89 -14.44
C HIS A 226 -4.44 1.98 -13.13
N GLU A 227 -3.74 1.90 -12.00
CA GLU A 227 -4.39 1.92 -10.69
C GLU A 227 -3.41 2.34 -9.59
N PHE A 228 -3.91 2.83 -8.46
CA PHE A 228 -3.09 2.98 -7.27
C PHE A 228 -2.85 1.63 -6.59
N HIS A 229 -1.77 1.51 -5.80
CA HIS A 229 -1.36 0.25 -5.19
C HIS A 229 -2.47 -0.29 -4.25
N GLU A 230 -3.04 0.60 -3.45
CA GLU A 230 -4.13 0.31 -2.51
C GLU A 230 -5.36 -0.26 -3.23
N GLN A 231 -5.67 0.28 -4.39
CA GLN A 231 -6.83 -0.10 -5.19
C GLN A 231 -6.60 -1.41 -5.93
N CYS A 232 -5.38 -1.63 -6.45
CA CYS A 232 -4.99 -2.90 -7.04
C CYS A 232 -5.17 -4.06 -6.04
N VAL A 233 -4.76 -3.87 -4.78
CA VAL A 233 -4.97 -4.89 -3.73
C VAL A 233 -6.44 -5.05 -3.35
N GLU A 234 -7.22 -3.97 -3.27
CA GLU A 234 -8.67 -4.06 -3.04
C GLU A 234 -9.38 -4.80 -4.18
N ARG A 235 -8.98 -4.57 -5.44
CA ARG A 235 -9.49 -5.29 -6.61
C ARG A 235 -9.16 -6.78 -6.57
N ILE A 236 -7.89 -7.14 -6.33
CA ILE A 236 -7.47 -8.54 -6.17
C ILE A 236 -8.28 -9.23 -5.08
N PHE A 237 -8.45 -8.57 -3.93
CA PHE A 237 -9.26 -9.11 -2.84
C PHE A 237 -10.71 -9.33 -3.26
N MET A 238 -11.33 -8.34 -3.91
CA MET A 238 -12.74 -8.42 -4.30
C MET A 238 -13.00 -9.43 -5.41
N ASP A 239 -12.11 -9.53 -6.39
CA ASP A 239 -12.22 -10.48 -7.49
C ASP A 239 -12.09 -11.92 -6.97
N ILE A 240 -11.08 -12.21 -6.13
CA ILE A 240 -10.92 -13.53 -5.50
C ILE A 240 -12.11 -13.84 -4.60
N ARG A 241 -12.57 -12.88 -3.78
CA ARG A 241 -13.74 -13.06 -2.91
C ARG A 241 -14.99 -13.43 -3.72
N THR A 242 -15.21 -12.76 -4.84
CA THR A 242 -16.39 -12.94 -5.69
C THR A 242 -16.32 -14.25 -6.47
N ARG A 243 -15.17 -14.55 -7.08
CA ARG A 243 -15.00 -15.68 -8.00
C ARG A 243 -14.69 -16.98 -7.29
N CYS A 244 -13.81 -16.97 -6.29
CA CYS A 244 -13.32 -18.17 -5.61
C CYS A 244 -14.05 -18.45 -4.28
N ARG A 245 -14.78 -17.47 -3.75
CA ARG A 245 -15.61 -17.57 -2.52
C ARG A 245 -14.88 -18.23 -1.32
N PRO A 246 -13.64 -17.83 -0.98
CA PRO A 246 -12.95 -18.36 0.18
C PRO A 246 -13.67 -17.97 1.48
N VAL A 247 -13.58 -18.82 2.49
CA VAL A 247 -14.10 -18.56 3.85
C VAL A 247 -13.22 -17.51 4.55
N LYS A 248 -11.90 -17.61 4.39
CA LYS A 248 -10.93 -16.60 4.86
C LYS A 248 -10.05 -16.17 3.70
N LEU A 249 -9.79 -14.88 3.58
CA LEU A 249 -8.90 -14.32 2.57
C LEU A 249 -8.06 -13.20 3.18
N SER A 250 -6.78 -13.19 2.88
CA SER A 250 -5.88 -12.07 3.09
C SER A 250 -5.05 -11.86 1.83
N VAL A 251 -5.02 -10.64 1.32
CA VAL A 251 -4.19 -10.22 0.19
C VAL A 251 -3.24 -9.15 0.69
N TYR A 252 -1.96 -9.38 0.49
CA TYR A 252 -0.90 -8.48 0.91
C TYR A 252 0.05 -8.20 -0.24
N ALA A 253 0.16 -6.95 -0.68
CA ALA A 253 1.15 -6.57 -1.67
C ALA A 253 2.27 -5.73 -1.04
N ARG A 254 3.47 -5.87 -1.58
CA ARG A 254 4.65 -5.09 -1.24
C ARG A 254 5.24 -4.50 -2.51
N TYR A 255 5.03 -3.21 -2.72
CA TYR A 255 5.52 -2.50 -3.91
C TYR A 255 6.92 -1.93 -3.69
N THR A 256 7.65 -1.76 -4.78
CA THR A 256 8.95 -1.07 -4.78
C THR A 256 8.78 0.42 -4.55
N ARG A 257 9.75 1.07 -3.91
CA ARG A 257 9.65 2.50 -3.61
C ARG A 257 9.61 3.38 -4.86
N ARG A 258 8.94 4.53 -4.76
CA ARG A 258 9.04 5.65 -5.69
C ARG A 258 9.37 6.93 -4.93
N GLY A 259 10.48 7.56 -5.30
CA GLY A 259 10.93 8.79 -4.66
C GLY A 259 11.08 8.65 -3.13
N GLY A 260 11.69 7.56 -2.67
CA GLY A 260 11.98 7.35 -1.25
C GLY A 260 10.85 6.76 -0.40
N LEU A 261 9.66 6.51 -0.97
CA LEU A 261 8.54 5.88 -0.25
C LEU A 261 8.04 4.61 -0.94
N ASP A 262 7.76 3.56 -0.16
CA ASP A 262 6.99 2.40 -0.61
C ASP A 262 5.60 2.34 0.05
N ILE A 263 4.69 1.58 -0.59
CA ILE A 263 3.33 1.32 -0.12
C ILE A 263 3.11 -0.19 -0.14
N ASN A 264 2.60 -0.74 0.96
CA ASN A 264 2.37 -2.16 1.14
C ASN A 264 0.93 -2.39 1.63
N PRO A 265 -0.07 -2.37 0.72
CA PRO A 265 -1.46 -2.52 1.11
C PRO A 265 -1.76 -3.95 1.57
N PHE A 266 -2.44 -4.06 2.70
CA PHE A 266 -2.94 -5.31 3.28
C PHE A 266 -4.46 -5.25 3.41
N ARG A 267 -5.16 -6.30 2.94
CA ARG A 267 -6.61 -6.46 3.06
C ARG A 267 -6.92 -7.88 3.53
N THR A 268 -7.78 -8.04 4.54
CA THR A 268 -8.12 -9.35 5.12
C THR A 268 -9.60 -9.44 5.53
N SER A 269 -10.23 -10.61 5.35
CA SER A 269 -11.63 -10.83 5.70
C SER A 269 -11.89 -11.13 7.18
N HIS A 270 -10.83 -11.28 7.98
CA HIS A 270 -10.92 -11.70 9.38
C HIS A 270 -9.93 -10.91 10.26
N PRO A 271 -10.25 -10.71 11.55
CA PRO A 271 -9.35 -10.05 12.50
C PRO A 271 -8.02 -10.81 12.63
N GLY A 272 -6.93 -10.07 12.76
CA GLY A 272 -5.59 -10.61 12.91
C GLY A 272 -4.55 -9.52 13.08
N ALA A 273 -3.31 -9.92 13.38
CA ALA A 273 -2.19 -9.00 13.42
C ALA A 273 -1.87 -8.47 12.01
N LEU A 274 -1.41 -7.23 11.93
CA LEU A 274 -0.84 -6.70 10.69
C LEU A 274 0.45 -7.45 10.34
N PRO A 275 0.78 -7.59 9.03
CA PRO A 275 2.08 -8.11 8.61
C PRO A 275 3.24 -7.31 9.21
N ALA A 276 4.35 -7.98 9.48
CA ALA A 276 5.57 -7.30 9.92
C ALA A 276 6.12 -6.36 8.83
N HIS A 277 6.68 -5.23 9.25
CA HIS A 277 7.41 -4.31 8.37
C HIS A 277 8.80 -4.87 8.04
N VAL A 278 8.87 -5.84 7.13
CA VAL A 278 10.13 -6.40 6.63
C VAL A 278 10.18 -6.23 5.12
N ARG A 279 11.25 -5.60 4.62
CA ARG A 279 11.41 -5.33 3.19
C ARG A 279 11.76 -6.60 2.41
N THR A 280 11.26 -6.69 1.18
CA THR A 280 11.72 -7.69 0.20
C THR A 280 12.91 -7.16 -0.60
N ALA A 281 13.54 -8.00 -1.43
CA ALA A 281 14.80 -7.65 -2.10
C ALA A 281 14.71 -6.45 -3.05
N ARG A 282 13.53 -6.16 -3.61
CA ARG A 282 13.34 -5.10 -4.62
C ARG A 282 12.85 -3.78 -4.04
N GLN A 283 12.54 -3.70 -2.74
CA GLN A 283 11.89 -2.53 -2.14
C GLN A 283 12.84 -1.38 -1.86
#